data_AF-L1JY67-F1
#
_entry.id   AF-L1JY67-F1
#
_cell.length_a   1.000
_cell.length_b   1.000
_cell.length_c   1.000
_cell.angle_alpha   90.00
_cell.angle_beta   90.00
_cell.angle_gamma   90.00
#
_symmetry.space_group_name_H-M   'P 1'
#
loop_
_entity.id
_entity.type
_entity.pdbx_description
1 polymer ?
#
loop_
_entity_poly.entity_id
_entity_poly.type
_entity_poly.pdbx_seq_one_letter_code
_entity_poly.pdbx_strand_id
1 'polypeptide(L)'
;MRYRQLFTKTWEGKQKVGFVMYDKDRNRWAKVGTTARLISFDTKPDGKIMTLGEGDERFRVLKVTRIGSQMEYMKALVEYIDDENTEEDLKPLEENVWESLKQVLSLSNELYGKKLDLKDSLKSLAPRKSYNMGKKPLRSEIVRQRLFSFAVAQVLDMPLLEQQSLLQVQDTKERFRREMGMLEMAQQFLTAQVSL
;
A
#
# COMPACT_ATOMS: atom_id res chain seq x y z
N MET A 1 -10.98 -20.30 15.03
CA MET A 1 -12.24 -19.64 15.45
C MET A 1 -12.08 -18.14 15.72
N ARG A 2 -10.98 -17.67 16.33
CA ARG A 2 -10.73 -16.26 16.67
C ARG A 2 -10.98 -15.24 15.54
N TYR A 3 -10.36 -15.44 14.37
CA TYR A 3 -10.52 -14.51 13.24
C TYR A 3 -11.91 -14.56 12.59
N ARG A 4 -12.59 -15.70 12.61
CA ARG A 4 -13.98 -15.81 12.13
C ARG A 4 -14.89 -14.86 12.91
N GLN A 5 -14.80 -14.89 14.24
CA GLN A 5 -15.57 -13.99 15.11
C GLN A 5 -15.20 -12.52 14.89
N LEU A 6 -13.91 -12.21 14.73
CA LEU A 6 -13.45 -10.86 14.40
C LEU A 6 -14.14 -10.35 13.11
N PHE A 7 -13.97 -11.06 11.99
CA PHE A 7 -14.52 -10.60 10.71
C PHE A 7 -16.05 -10.59 10.70
N THR A 8 -16.70 -11.52 11.40
CA THR A 8 -18.18 -11.53 11.54
C THR A 8 -18.65 -10.28 12.29
N LYS A 9 -18.07 -9.98 13.45
CA LYS A 9 -18.40 -8.77 14.24
C LYS A 9 -18.08 -7.49 13.48
N THR A 10 -16.95 -7.44 12.77
CA THR A 10 -16.57 -6.30 11.93
C THR A 10 -17.60 -6.06 10.83
N TRP A 11 -18.06 -7.12 10.15
CA TRP A 11 -19.06 -7.03 9.09
C TRP A 11 -20.43 -6.59 9.62
N GLU A 12 -20.95 -7.29 10.64
CA GLU A 12 -22.27 -6.99 11.23
C GLU A 12 -22.33 -5.58 11.85
N GLY A 13 -21.25 -5.19 12.54
CA GLY A 13 -21.14 -3.89 13.18
C GLY A 13 -20.73 -2.74 12.25
N LYS A 14 -20.47 -3.01 10.96
CA LYS A 14 -19.93 -2.04 9.98
C LYS A 14 -18.68 -1.31 10.50
N GLN A 15 -17.82 -2.03 11.22
CA GLN A 15 -16.61 -1.49 11.82
C GLN A 15 -15.42 -1.60 10.85
N LYS A 16 -14.33 -0.86 11.11
CA LYS A 16 -13.04 -1.11 10.47
C LYS A 16 -12.29 -2.21 11.23
N VAL A 17 -11.45 -2.97 10.53
CA VAL A 17 -10.52 -3.94 11.12
C VAL A 17 -9.08 -3.47 10.91
N GLY A 18 -8.22 -3.68 11.90
CA GLY A 18 -6.79 -3.36 11.80
C GLY A 18 -5.96 -4.54 11.30
N PHE A 19 -5.11 -4.31 10.31
CA PHE A 19 -4.12 -5.25 9.82
C PHE A 19 -2.72 -4.77 10.23
N VAL A 20 -1.98 -5.65 10.90
CA VAL A 20 -0.58 -5.40 11.31
C VAL A 20 0.23 -6.60 10.87
N MET A 21 1.34 -6.36 10.18
CA MET A 21 2.27 -7.43 9.80
C MET A 21 2.90 -8.06 11.05
N TYR A 22 3.02 -9.37 11.06
CA TYR A 22 3.84 -10.12 12.02
C TYR A 22 5.08 -10.65 11.31
N ASP A 23 6.24 -10.15 11.71
CA ASP A 23 7.55 -10.60 11.24
C ASP A 23 7.90 -11.91 11.98
N LYS A 24 7.84 -13.03 11.26
CA LYS A 24 8.10 -14.36 11.83
C LYS A 24 9.58 -14.55 12.18
N ASP A 25 10.48 -14.04 11.35
CA ASP A 25 11.93 -14.20 11.52
C ASP A 25 12.42 -13.42 12.73
N ARG A 26 11.87 -12.21 12.93
CA ARG A 26 12.19 -11.37 14.09
C ARG A 26 11.25 -11.55 15.28
N ASN A 27 10.29 -12.48 15.16
CA ASN A 27 9.28 -12.80 16.18
C ASN A 27 8.61 -11.55 16.78
N ARG A 28 8.19 -10.58 15.94
CA ARG A 28 7.58 -9.32 16.40
C ARG A 28 6.54 -8.77 15.46
N TRP A 29 5.59 -8.05 16.03
CA TRP A 29 4.64 -7.24 15.26
C TRP A 29 5.33 -5.99 14.73
N ALA A 30 4.93 -5.58 13.52
CA ALA A 30 5.27 -4.26 13.02
C ALA A 30 4.65 -3.17 13.89
N LYS A 31 5.26 -1.98 13.87
CA LYS A 31 4.79 -0.83 14.66
C LYS A 31 3.62 -0.10 13.98
N VAL A 32 3.49 -0.25 12.66
CA VAL A 32 2.48 0.43 11.84
C VAL A 32 1.63 -0.62 11.12
N GLY A 33 0.32 -0.37 11.06
CA GLY A 33 -0.63 -1.15 10.29
C GLY A 33 -1.58 -0.26 9.49
N THR A 34 -2.54 -0.89 8.82
CA THR A 34 -3.63 -0.22 8.11
C THR A 34 -4.97 -0.68 8.65
N THR A 35 -5.91 0.26 8.78
CA THR A 35 -7.32 -0.12 8.87
C THR A 35 -7.82 -0.55 7.51
N ALA A 36 -8.83 -1.41 7.48
CA ALA A 36 -9.57 -1.71 6.28
C ALA A 36 -11.06 -1.80 6.56
N ARG A 37 -11.85 -1.40 5.56
CA ARG A 37 -13.29 -1.60 5.52
C ARG A 37 -13.59 -2.88 4.74
N LEU A 38 -14.52 -3.69 5.24
CA LEU A 38 -15.00 -4.85 4.49
C LEU A 38 -16.03 -4.39 3.45
N ILE A 39 -15.78 -4.70 2.18
CA ILE A 39 -16.67 -4.44 1.05
C ILE A 39 -17.63 -5.62 0.86
N SER A 40 -17.13 -6.85 1.02
CA SER A 40 -17.94 -8.06 0.94
C SER A 40 -17.53 -9.09 1.99
N PHE A 41 -18.47 -9.96 2.33
CA PHE A 41 -18.31 -11.04 3.30
C PHE A 41 -19.13 -12.25 2.85
N ASP A 42 -18.45 -13.30 2.40
CA ASP A 42 -19.09 -14.53 1.91
C ASP A 42 -18.67 -15.72 2.75
N THR A 43 -19.64 -16.41 3.36
CA THR A 43 -19.41 -17.72 3.97
C THR A 43 -19.61 -18.81 2.92
N LYS A 44 -18.58 -19.61 2.67
CA LYS A 44 -18.60 -20.73 1.73
C LYS A 44 -19.18 -22.00 2.39
N PRO A 45 -19.66 -22.99 1.62
CA PRO A 45 -20.25 -24.22 2.17
C PRO A 45 -19.31 -25.04 3.07
N ASP A 46 -17.99 -24.95 2.83
CA ASP A 46 -16.95 -25.57 3.68
C ASP A 46 -16.67 -24.77 4.97
N GLY A 47 -17.43 -23.71 5.23
CA GLY A 47 -17.29 -22.80 6.36
C GLY A 47 -16.15 -21.78 6.20
N LYS A 48 -15.40 -21.76 5.11
CA LYS A 48 -14.42 -20.68 4.88
C LYS A 48 -15.14 -19.35 4.68
N ILE A 49 -14.49 -18.27 5.09
CA ILE A 49 -14.99 -16.91 4.86
C ILE A 49 -14.07 -16.25 3.85
N MET A 50 -14.66 -15.72 2.79
CA MET A 50 -13.99 -14.85 1.82
C MET A 50 -14.44 -13.42 2.09
N THR A 51 -13.48 -12.53 2.29
CA THR A 51 -13.75 -11.09 2.47
C THR A 51 -13.00 -10.29 1.42
N LEU A 52 -13.67 -9.30 0.85
CA LEU A 52 -13.00 -8.22 0.13
C LEU A 52 -12.86 -7.02 1.06
N GLY A 53 -11.65 -6.48 1.18
CA GLY A 53 -11.35 -5.32 2.01
C GLY A 53 -10.70 -4.19 1.22
N GLU A 54 -11.01 -2.96 1.60
CA GLU A 54 -10.36 -1.74 1.13
C GLU A 54 -9.56 -1.13 2.27
N GLY A 55 -8.25 -0.96 2.06
CA GLY A 55 -7.37 -0.28 3.01
C GLY A 55 -7.73 1.19 3.13
N ASP A 56 -7.65 1.74 4.35
CA ASP A 56 -8.08 3.08 4.67
C ASP A 56 -6.93 3.86 5.35
N GLU A 57 -6.97 4.06 6.67
CA GLU A 57 -5.98 4.87 7.38
C GLU A 57 -4.83 4.00 7.92
N ARG A 58 -3.62 4.55 7.89
CA ARG A 58 -2.48 3.98 8.61
C ARG A 58 -2.56 4.34 10.09
N PHE A 59 -2.09 3.44 10.92
CA PHE A 59 -1.99 3.68 12.36
C PHE A 59 -0.70 3.11 12.94
N ARG A 60 -0.23 3.72 14.02
CA ARG A 60 0.82 3.21 14.90
C ARG A 60 0.19 2.46 16.06
N VAL A 61 0.69 1.26 16.35
CA VAL A 61 0.29 0.48 17.53
C VAL A 61 0.95 1.08 18.77
N LEU A 62 0.15 1.58 19.70
CA LEU A 62 0.63 2.12 20.97
C LEU A 62 0.73 1.02 22.04
N LYS A 63 -0.32 0.19 22.16
CA LYS A 63 -0.39 -0.87 23.16
C LYS A 63 -1.33 -1.99 22.73
N VAL A 64 -0.82 -3.22 22.70
CA VAL A 64 -1.68 -4.40 22.53
C VAL A 64 -2.38 -4.69 23.85
N THR A 65 -3.71 -4.71 23.85
CA THR A 65 -4.52 -5.00 25.03
C THR A 65 -4.86 -6.49 25.08
N ARG A 66 -4.44 -7.17 26.15
CA ARG A 66 -4.71 -8.60 26.42
C ARG A 66 -5.61 -8.80 27.64
N ILE A 67 -6.45 -7.81 27.97
CA ILE A 67 -7.24 -7.84 29.20
C ILE A 67 -8.39 -8.85 29.09
N GLY A 68 -8.37 -9.87 29.96
CA GLY A 68 -9.42 -10.87 30.16
C GLY A 68 -9.11 -12.25 29.55
N SER A 69 -9.31 -13.32 30.32
CA SER A 69 -9.11 -14.74 29.95
C SER A 69 -10.00 -15.27 28.81
N GLN A 70 -10.75 -14.38 28.12
CA GLN A 70 -11.69 -14.67 27.04
C GLN A 70 -11.49 -13.78 25.80
N MET A 71 -10.29 -13.28 25.53
CA MET A 71 -10.04 -12.47 24.32
C MET A 71 -10.21 -13.33 23.04
N GLU A 72 -11.37 -13.19 22.39
CA GLU A 72 -11.74 -13.84 21.12
C GLU A 72 -10.80 -13.47 19.96
N TYR A 73 -10.12 -12.32 20.02
CA TYR A 73 -9.14 -11.84 19.03
C TYR A 73 -8.30 -10.71 19.62
N MET A 74 -7.18 -10.35 18.97
CA MET A 74 -6.30 -9.27 19.44
C MET A 74 -6.98 -7.90 19.34
N LYS A 75 -6.76 -7.06 20.35
CA LYS A 75 -7.15 -5.66 20.38
C LYS A 75 -5.93 -4.79 20.68
N ALA A 76 -5.92 -3.57 20.17
CA ALA A 76 -4.83 -2.63 20.38
C ALA A 76 -5.36 -1.21 20.50
N LEU A 77 -4.71 -0.42 21.36
CA LEU A 77 -4.77 1.03 21.30
C LEU A 77 -3.83 1.48 20.17
N VAL A 78 -4.34 2.34 19.30
CA VAL A 78 -3.63 2.81 18.11
C VAL A 78 -3.75 4.33 17.98
N GLU A 79 -2.79 4.92 17.29
CA GLU A 79 -2.77 6.34 16.89
C GLU A 79 -2.79 6.39 15.36
N TYR A 80 -3.73 7.11 14.76
CA TYR A 80 -3.71 7.33 13.31
C TYR A 80 -2.54 8.22 12.92
N ILE A 81 -1.85 7.84 11.85
CA ILE A 81 -0.69 8.57 11.35
C ILE A 81 -0.91 8.94 9.89
N ASP A 82 -0.35 10.08 9.50
CA ASP A 82 -0.38 10.55 8.12
C ASP A 82 1.01 10.98 7.66
N ASP A 83 1.20 11.18 6.35
CA ASP A 83 2.45 11.73 5.84
C ASP A 83 2.63 13.19 6.28
N GLU A 84 3.87 13.57 6.51
CA GLU A 84 4.27 14.95 6.77
C GLU A 84 4.03 15.80 5.52
N ASN A 85 3.57 17.04 5.71
CA ASN A 85 3.41 17.96 4.59
C ASN A 85 4.78 18.40 4.09
N THR A 86 5.02 18.27 2.79
CA THR A 86 6.21 18.82 2.14
C THR A 86 5.86 20.10 1.38
N GLU A 87 6.75 21.08 1.42
CA GLU A 87 6.67 22.28 0.57
C GLU A 87 7.37 22.08 -0.78
N GLU A 88 8.10 20.98 -0.95
CA GLU A 88 8.84 20.68 -2.17
C GLU A 88 7.93 20.25 -3.31
N ASP A 89 8.32 20.60 -4.55
CA ASP A 89 7.62 20.14 -5.73
C ASP A 89 8.01 18.69 -6.05
N LEU A 90 7.11 17.76 -5.75
CA LEU A 90 7.31 16.33 -6.04
C LEU A 90 6.99 15.96 -7.49
N LYS A 91 6.46 16.89 -8.31
CA LYS A 91 6.03 16.58 -9.69
C LYS A 91 7.09 15.89 -10.54
N PRO A 92 8.33 16.39 -10.62
CA PRO A 92 9.34 15.74 -11.44
C PRO A 92 9.62 14.30 -10.98
N LEU A 93 9.59 14.06 -9.67
CA LEU A 93 9.85 12.75 -9.10
C LEU A 93 8.70 11.77 -9.35
N GLU A 94 7.44 12.19 -9.14
CA GLU A 94 6.29 11.32 -9.43
C GLU A 94 6.15 11.00 -10.93
N GLU A 95 6.51 11.94 -11.81
CA GLU A 95 6.52 11.72 -13.26
C GLU A 95 7.56 10.66 -13.62
N ASN A 96 8.77 10.76 -13.07
CA ASN A 96 9.81 9.75 -13.28
C ASN A 96 9.39 8.37 -12.77
N VAL A 97 8.75 8.28 -11.60
CA VAL A 97 8.21 7.02 -11.07
C VAL A 97 7.14 6.45 -12.01
N TRP A 98 6.23 7.29 -12.51
CA TRP A 98 5.17 6.86 -13.43
C TRP A 98 5.71 6.35 -14.77
N GLU A 99 6.63 7.09 -15.38
CA GLU A 99 7.27 6.65 -16.64
C GLU A 99 8.05 5.35 -16.42
N SER A 100 8.77 5.25 -15.32
CA SER A 100 9.56 4.06 -15.01
C SER A 100 8.69 2.82 -14.78
N LEU A 101 7.56 2.98 -14.09
CA LEU A 101 6.59 1.91 -13.89
C LEU A 101 5.99 1.43 -15.22
N LYS A 102 5.63 2.34 -16.12
CA LYS A 102 5.13 1.98 -17.45
C LYS A 102 6.19 1.24 -18.27
N GLN A 103 7.45 1.65 -18.17
CA GLN A 103 8.55 0.98 -18.86
C GLN A 103 8.77 -0.44 -18.33
N VAL A 104 8.76 -0.64 -17.01
CA VAL A 104 8.80 -1.99 -16.40
C VAL A 104 7.66 -2.86 -16.89
N LEU A 105 6.43 -2.34 -16.92
CA LEU A 105 5.28 -3.07 -17.43
C LEU A 105 5.44 -3.45 -18.90
N SER A 106 5.92 -2.51 -19.73
CA SER A 106 6.17 -2.75 -21.16
C SER A 106 7.18 -3.87 -21.38
N LEU A 107 8.34 -3.79 -20.70
CA LEU A 107 9.40 -4.80 -20.80
C LEU A 107 8.94 -6.17 -20.28
N SER A 108 8.17 -6.19 -19.20
CA SER A 108 7.59 -7.43 -18.65
C SER A 108 6.59 -8.07 -19.61
N ASN A 109 5.73 -7.27 -20.25
CA ASN A 109 4.81 -7.75 -21.27
C ASN A 109 5.53 -8.34 -22.48
N GLU A 110 6.59 -7.68 -22.94
CA GLU A 110 7.43 -8.15 -24.03
C GLU A 110 8.11 -9.49 -23.68
N LEU A 111 8.85 -9.53 -22.57
CA LEU A 111 9.60 -10.72 -22.14
C LEU A 111 8.72 -11.96 -21.95
N TYR A 112 7.52 -11.78 -21.38
CA TYR A 112 6.62 -12.90 -21.07
C TYR A 112 5.50 -13.11 -22.10
N GLY A 113 5.48 -12.34 -23.20
CA GLY A 113 4.41 -12.39 -24.21
C GLY A 113 3.01 -12.12 -23.64
N LYS A 114 2.92 -11.26 -22.61
CA LYS A 114 1.66 -10.90 -21.94
C LYS A 114 1.15 -9.54 -22.43
N LYS A 115 -0.13 -9.26 -22.18
CA LYS A 115 -0.75 -7.95 -22.37
C LYS A 115 -1.40 -7.47 -21.08
N LEU A 116 -0.58 -7.35 -20.03
CA LEU A 116 -0.99 -6.80 -18.76
C LEU A 116 -1.11 -5.28 -18.87
N ASP A 117 -2.00 -4.71 -18.08
CA ASP A 117 -2.20 -3.27 -17.98
C ASP A 117 -2.29 -2.87 -16.49
N LEU A 118 -2.01 -1.60 -16.19
CA LEU A 118 -2.17 -1.04 -14.85
C LEU A 118 -3.67 -0.92 -14.52
N LYS A 119 -4.00 -1.15 -13.25
CA LYS A 119 -5.37 -1.00 -12.75
C LYS A 119 -5.86 0.45 -12.90
N ASP A 120 -7.15 0.62 -13.20
CA ASP A 120 -7.76 1.94 -13.33
C ASP A 120 -7.65 2.80 -12.06
N SER A 121 -7.67 2.16 -10.89
CA SER A 121 -7.45 2.82 -9.61
C SER A 121 -6.08 3.51 -9.55
N LEU A 122 -5.03 2.88 -10.07
CA LEU A 122 -3.69 3.49 -10.14
C LEU A 122 -3.62 4.56 -11.23
N LYS A 123 -4.20 4.30 -12.42
CA LYS A 123 -4.24 5.27 -13.52
C LYS A 123 -4.95 6.56 -13.14
N SER A 124 -6.02 6.49 -12.34
CA SER A 124 -6.74 7.68 -11.85
C SER A 124 -5.93 8.57 -10.91
N LEU A 125 -4.85 8.01 -10.33
CA LEU A 125 -3.89 8.70 -9.47
C LEU A 125 -2.62 9.14 -10.21
N ALA A 126 -2.45 8.79 -11.49
CA ALA A 126 -1.25 9.11 -12.26
C ALA A 126 -0.94 10.63 -12.26
N PRO A 127 0.34 11.01 -12.42
CA PRO A 127 0.73 12.40 -12.55
C PRO A 127 -0.09 13.11 -13.63
N ARG A 128 -0.65 14.27 -13.26
CA ARG A 128 -1.46 15.09 -14.16
C ARG A 128 -0.55 16.11 -14.83
N LYS A 129 -0.68 16.25 -16.16
CA LYS A 129 -0.07 17.36 -16.89
C LYS A 129 -0.52 18.67 -16.24
N SER A 130 0.39 19.36 -15.60
CA SER A 130 0.11 20.60 -14.88
C SER A 130 1.03 21.69 -15.42
N TYR A 131 0.44 22.76 -15.92
CA TYR A 131 1.16 24.00 -16.19
C TYR A 131 1.42 24.70 -14.85
N ASN A 132 2.48 24.28 -14.14
CA ASN A 132 2.85 24.91 -12.88
C ASN A 132 3.69 26.18 -13.15
N MET A 133 3.03 27.33 -13.09
CA MET A 133 3.67 28.66 -12.98
C MET A 133 4.20 28.90 -11.54
N GLY A 134 5.05 28.01 -11.00
CA GLY A 134 5.77 28.24 -9.73
C GLY A 134 4.91 28.44 -8.46
N LYS A 135 3.70 27.86 -8.39
CA LYS A 135 2.83 27.96 -7.20
C LYS A 135 2.96 26.72 -6.30
N LYS A 136 2.79 26.91 -4.98
CA LYS A 136 2.68 25.81 -4.00
C LYS A 136 1.57 24.82 -4.42
N PRO A 137 1.78 23.50 -4.26
CA PRO A 137 0.80 22.50 -4.65
C PRO A 137 -0.49 22.64 -3.83
N LEU A 138 -1.64 22.46 -4.49
CA LEU A 138 -2.94 22.45 -3.83
C LEU A 138 -3.02 21.24 -2.89
N ARG A 139 -3.74 21.34 -1.77
CA ARG A 139 -3.91 20.23 -0.80
C ARG A 139 -4.40 18.94 -1.45
N SER A 140 -5.29 19.03 -2.45
CA SER A 140 -5.77 17.87 -3.19
C SER A 140 -4.67 17.17 -3.99
N GLU A 141 -3.65 17.90 -4.46
CA GLU A 141 -2.52 17.35 -5.19
C GLU A 141 -1.56 16.62 -4.25
N ILE A 142 -1.28 17.18 -3.07
CA ILE A 142 -0.48 16.51 -2.03
C ILE A 142 -1.13 15.18 -1.64
N VAL A 143 -2.44 15.17 -1.42
CA VAL A 143 -3.19 13.94 -1.10
C VAL A 143 -3.13 12.95 -2.27
N ARG A 144 -3.29 13.40 -3.52
CA ARG A 144 -3.17 12.53 -4.70
C ARG A 144 -1.77 11.91 -4.81
N GLN A 145 -0.71 12.71 -4.71
CA GLN A 145 0.68 12.24 -4.78
C GLN A 145 0.97 11.18 -3.72
N ARG A 146 0.49 11.42 -2.49
CA ARG A 146 0.57 10.42 -1.43
C ARG A 146 -0.14 9.12 -1.79
N LEU A 147 -1.40 9.19 -2.23
CA LEU A 147 -2.16 8.00 -2.65
C LEU A 147 -1.50 7.29 -3.84
N PHE A 148 -0.92 8.05 -4.78
CA PHE A 148 -0.17 7.52 -5.91
C PHE A 148 1.03 6.70 -5.43
N SER A 149 1.82 7.20 -4.48
CA SER A 149 2.96 6.44 -3.91
C SER A 149 2.52 5.09 -3.34
N PHE A 150 1.44 5.05 -2.53
CA PHE A 150 0.93 3.78 -2.02
C PHE A 150 0.40 2.85 -3.12
N ALA A 151 -0.23 3.38 -4.15
CA ALA A 151 -0.73 2.59 -5.26
C ALA A 151 0.42 2.00 -6.11
N VAL A 152 1.53 2.72 -6.26
CA VAL A 152 2.77 2.20 -6.88
C VAL A 152 3.36 1.09 -6.03
N ALA A 153 3.53 1.30 -4.72
CA ALA A 153 4.06 0.28 -3.82
C ALA A 153 3.25 -1.04 -3.84
N GLN A 154 1.94 -0.98 -4.08
CA GLN A 154 1.08 -2.17 -4.19
C GLN A 154 1.32 -3.03 -5.44
N VAL A 155 1.85 -2.46 -6.53
CA VAL A 155 2.07 -3.18 -7.79
C VAL A 155 3.51 -3.64 -8.00
N LEU A 156 4.45 -3.11 -7.21
CA LEU A 156 5.84 -3.53 -7.22
C LEU A 156 5.97 -4.92 -6.61
N ASP A 157 6.70 -5.81 -7.31
CA ASP A 157 7.05 -7.12 -6.78
C ASP A 157 8.20 -6.97 -5.77
N MET A 158 7.89 -7.07 -4.48
CA MET A 158 8.87 -6.89 -3.41
C MET A 158 8.55 -7.78 -2.20
N PRO A 159 9.57 -8.15 -1.39
CA PRO A 159 9.36 -8.90 -0.15
C PRO A 159 8.43 -8.19 0.83
N LEU A 160 7.69 -8.96 1.64
CA LEU A 160 6.74 -8.42 2.62
C LEU A 160 7.37 -7.43 3.61
N LEU A 161 8.62 -7.66 4.02
CA LEU A 161 9.36 -6.74 4.89
C LEU A 161 9.61 -5.38 4.21
N GLU A 162 9.83 -5.38 2.90
CA GLU A 162 10.02 -4.16 2.12
C GLU A 162 8.71 -3.40 1.95
N GLN A 163 7.60 -4.10 1.69
CA GLN A 163 6.25 -3.50 1.69
C GLN A 163 5.93 -2.85 3.04
N GLN A 164 6.22 -3.53 4.15
CA GLN A 164 6.04 -2.97 5.49
C GLN A 164 6.96 -1.77 5.75
N SER A 165 8.19 -1.82 5.23
CA SER A 165 9.14 -0.71 5.32
C SER A 165 8.61 0.53 4.60
N LEU A 166 8.10 0.37 3.37
CA LEU A 166 7.43 1.45 2.63
C LEU A 166 6.19 1.95 3.37
N LEU A 167 5.33 1.07 3.90
CA LEU A 167 4.12 1.46 4.64
C LEU A 167 4.44 2.40 5.82
N GLN A 168 5.61 2.23 6.45
CA GLN A 168 6.06 3.00 7.61
C GLN A 168 6.68 4.36 7.28
N VAL A 169 7.03 4.63 6.01
CA VAL A 169 7.55 5.92 5.59
C VAL A 169 6.45 6.99 5.72
N GLN A 170 6.74 8.09 6.41
CA GLN A 170 5.81 9.25 6.55
C GLN A 170 6.20 10.42 5.64
N ASP A 171 7.21 10.25 4.79
CA ASP A 171 7.59 11.23 3.77
C ASP A 171 7.29 10.66 2.38
N THR A 172 6.31 11.23 1.68
CA THR A 172 5.93 10.81 0.32
C THR A 172 7.11 10.88 -0.65
N LYS A 173 8.00 11.88 -0.51
CA LYS A 173 9.19 12.03 -1.36
C LYS A 173 10.16 10.87 -1.16
N GLU A 174 10.39 10.51 0.09
CA GLU A 174 11.24 9.37 0.42
C GLU A 174 10.64 8.06 -0.10
N ARG A 175 9.31 7.91 -0.01
CA ARG A 175 8.62 6.74 -0.58
C ARG A 175 8.85 6.66 -2.10
N PHE A 176 8.67 7.75 -2.83
CA PHE A 176 8.94 7.80 -4.26
C PHE A 176 10.39 7.50 -4.62
N ARG A 177 11.38 8.00 -3.86
CA ARG A 177 12.80 7.70 -4.11
C ARG A 177 13.10 6.22 -4.00
N ARG A 178 12.54 5.56 -2.99
CA ARG A 178 12.72 4.11 -2.79
C ARG A 178 12.02 3.32 -3.88
N GLU A 179 10.79 3.70 -4.24
CA GLU A 179 10.06 3.11 -5.37
C GLU A 179 10.82 3.27 -6.69
N MET A 180 11.40 4.44 -6.94
CA MET A 180 12.23 4.69 -8.11
C MET A 180 13.44 3.74 -8.17
N GLY A 181 14.18 3.58 -7.07
CA GLY A 181 15.30 2.65 -7.02
C GLY A 181 14.89 1.20 -7.29
N MET A 182 13.71 0.77 -6.82
CA MET A 182 13.17 -0.55 -7.13
C MET A 182 12.82 -0.70 -8.60
N LEU A 183 12.21 0.32 -9.20
CA LEU A 183 11.86 0.36 -10.61
C LEU A 183 13.11 0.31 -11.49
N GLU A 184 14.15 1.08 -11.17
CA GLU A 184 15.43 1.06 -11.88
C GLU A 184 16.08 -0.33 -11.88
N MET A 185 16.12 -0.99 -10.72
CA MET A 185 16.62 -2.37 -10.63
C MET A 185 15.79 -3.35 -11.47
N ALA A 186 14.46 -3.22 -11.44
CA ALA A 186 13.56 -4.05 -12.24
C ALA A 186 13.76 -3.82 -13.74
N GLN A 187 13.93 -2.57 -14.18
CA GLN A 187 14.20 -2.24 -15.58
C GLN A 187 15.53 -2.81 -16.06
N GLN A 188 16.59 -2.66 -15.26
CA GLN A 188 17.91 -3.20 -15.59
C GLN A 188 17.85 -4.72 -15.77
N PHE A 189 17.18 -5.42 -14.85
CA PHE A 189 16.97 -6.85 -14.94
C PHE A 189 16.19 -7.25 -16.20
N LEU A 190 15.04 -6.61 -16.46
CA LEU A 190 14.19 -6.95 -17.61
C LEU A 190 14.87 -6.63 -18.94
N THR A 191 15.58 -5.49 -19.04
CA THR A 191 16.30 -5.11 -20.26
C THR A 191 17.40 -6.12 -20.59
N ALA A 192 18.13 -6.60 -19.57
CA ALA A 192 19.14 -7.64 -19.75
C ALA A 192 18.55 -8.97 -20.23
N GLN A 193 17.31 -9.29 -19.85
CA GLN A 193 16.62 -10.51 -20.28
C GLN A 193 16.03 -10.41 -21.69
N VAL A 194 15.49 -9.24 -22.07
CA VAL A 194 14.92 -9.01 -23.42
C VAL A 194 15.99 -8.96 -24.50
N SER A 195 17.23 -8.59 -24.13
CA SER A 195 18.35 -8.49 -25.08
C SER A 195 19.05 -9.81 -25.40
N LEU A 196 18.59 -10.94 -24.83
CA LEU A 196 19.10 -12.30 -25.05
C LEU A 196 18.24 -13.06 -26.05
#